data_AF-Q89KA5-F1
#
_entry.id   AF-Q89KA5-F1
#
_cell.length_a   1.000
_cell.length_b   1.000
_cell.length_c   1.000
_cell.angle_alpha   90.00
_cell.angle_beta   90.00
_cell.angle_gamma   90.00
#
_symmetry.space_group_name_H-M   'P 1'
#
loop_
_entity.id
_entity.type
_entity.pdbx_description
1 polymer ?
#
loop_
_entity_poly.entity_id
_entity_poly.type
_entity_poly.pdbx_seq_one_letter_code
_entity_poly.pdbx_strand_id
1 'polypeptide(L)'
;MATLSSLVEAIAAVTGLPAATVFAYGRFARQAGVIGQSGRGRSAAEMNIEDAANLLMAIGGTGVTREAGLAVETFRNLKSGRFYDFLGAEFLTAGISFLASYGIRPDTLPGTRGVRIPGDFGKFFEFLIRSTLTGQLANLFRHIPAAEIPNDLWAQWINEKNNPHRHKRMEDLIKEGLIAPHQPETLKFGEHINVEVRFNRLVPSVEIEFLRDWDGPQVMGVVTFGPDRGGKAKGAHRLQLTAGFTQHTLAAVALVVDNKASPSAVATLKPVEALFARQFSAAKPSDHNATNV
;
A
#
# COMPACT_ATOMS: atom_id res chain seq x y z
N MET A 1 18.87 13.20 -1.99
CA MET A 1 18.27 11.94 -2.47
C MET A 1 18.49 10.83 -1.45
N ALA A 2 17.65 9.80 -1.45
CA ALA A 2 17.69 8.76 -0.41
C ALA A 2 18.81 7.74 -0.68
N THR A 3 19.64 7.47 0.32
CA THR A 3 20.64 6.39 0.27
C THR A 3 20.00 5.05 0.63
N LEU A 4 20.70 3.92 0.38
CA LEU A 4 20.22 2.62 0.87
C LEU A 4 20.05 2.62 2.40
N SER A 5 20.92 3.28 3.18
CA SER A 5 20.76 3.35 4.64
C SER A 5 19.45 4.04 5.01
N SER A 6 19.16 5.17 4.37
CA SER A 6 17.92 5.91 4.59
C SER A 6 16.68 5.10 4.20
N LEU A 7 16.75 4.35 3.09
CA LEU A 7 15.68 3.47 2.66
C LEU A 7 15.49 2.30 3.63
N VAL A 8 16.58 1.69 4.10
CA VAL A 8 16.57 0.62 5.11
C VAL A 8 15.96 1.10 6.41
N GLU A 9 16.35 2.28 6.90
CA GLU A 9 15.82 2.90 8.10
C GLU A 9 14.32 3.17 7.96
N ALA A 10 13.89 3.76 6.85
CA ALA A 10 12.48 4.03 6.59
C ALA A 10 11.67 2.73 6.54
N ILE A 11 12.13 1.72 5.81
CA ILE A 11 11.43 0.43 5.71
C ILE A 11 11.45 -0.29 7.06
N ALA A 12 12.55 -0.28 7.82
CA ALA A 12 12.60 -0.87 9.15
C ALA A 12 11.61 -0.20 10.10
N ALA A 13 11.53 1.13 10.08
CA ALA A 13 10.58 1.89 10.88
C ALA A 13 9.13 1.52 10.54
N VAL A 14 8.81 1.41 9.25
CA VAL A 14 7.45 1.13 8.79
C VAL A 14 7.09 -0.36 8.95
N THR A 15 8.06 -1.27 8.77
CA THR A 15 7.85 -2.72 8.87
C THR A 15 7.91 -3.29 10.28
N GLY A 16 8.55 -2.53 11.18
CA GLY A 16 9.01 -3.01 12.49
C GLY A 16 10.04 -4.14 12.44
N LEU A 17 10.60 -4.44 11.27
CA LEU A 17 11.72 -5.36 11.15
C LEU A 17 12.98 -4.70 11.71
N PRO A 18 13.89 -5.46 12.34
CA PRO A 18 15.20 -4.92 12.72
C PRO A 18 15.92 -4.33 11.50
N ALA A 19 16.49 -3.14 11.65
CA ALA A 19 17.20 -2.47 10.55
C ALA A 19 18.33 -3.34 9.96
N ALA A 20 19.01 -4.14 10.79
CA ALA A 20 20.01 -5.10 10.32
C ALA A 20 19.43 -6.18 9.39
N THR A 21 18.19 -6.63 9.65
CA THR A 21 17.47 -7.59 8.81
C THR A 21 17.11 -6.96 7.46
N VAL A 22 16.55 -5.76 7.47
CA VAL A 22 16.21 -5.01 6.25
C VAL A 22 17.48 -4.70 5.43
N PHE A 23 18.57 -4.33 6.11
CA PHE A 23 19.88 -4.13 5.48
C PHE A 23 20.40 -5.41 4.82
N ALA A 24 20.25 -6.57 5.47
CA ALA A 24 20.65 -7.85 4.90
C ALA A 24 19.88 -8.16 3.61
N TYR A 25 18.56 -7.95 3.57
CA TYR A 25 17.77 -8.04 2.33
C TYR A 25 18.32 -7.09 1.25
N GLY A 26 18.54 -5.82 1.59
CA GLY A 26 19.09 -4.83 0.66
C GLY A 26 20.47 -5.21 0.12
N ARG A 27 21.33 -5.79 0.96
CA ARG A 27 22.66 -6.29 0.55
C ARG A 27 22.55 -7.42 -0.48
N PHE A 28 21.76 -8.45 -0.21
CA PHE A 28 21.63 -9.59 -1.12
C PHE A 28 20.90 -9.21 -2.41
N ALA A 29 19.89 -8.34 -2.32
CA ALA A 29 19.24 -7.75 -3.50
C ALA A 29 20.22 -6.95 -4.36
N ARG A 30 21.10 -6.16 -3.74
CA ARG A 30 22.21 -5.50 -4.46
C ARG A 30 23.13 -6.50 -5.13
N GLN A 31 23.56 -7.54 -4.43
CA GLN A 31 24.47 -8.56 -4.98
C GLN A 31 23.87 -9.27 -6.20
N ALA A 32 22.55 -9.47 -6.21
CA ALA A 32 21.81 -10.00 -7.34
C ALA A 32 21.58 -8.99 -8.48
N GLY A 33 22.01 -7.74 -8.34
CA GLY A 33 21.85 -6.71 -9.36
C GLY A 33 20.43 -6.13 -9.49
N VAL A 34 19.49 -6.52 -8.61
CA VAL A 34 18.12 -6.01 -8.63
C VAL A 34 17.95 -4.71 -7.84
N ILE A 35 18.94 -4.29 -7.06
CA ILE A 35 19.01 -2.95 -6.47
C ILE A 35 20.32 -2.30 -6.92
N GLY A 36 20.25 -1.03 -7.28
CA GLY A 36 21.39 -0.24 -7.76
C GLY A 36 22.60 -0.34 -6.83
N GLN A 37 23.74 -0.70 -7.42
CA GLN A 37 25.06 -0.62 -6.80
C GLN A 37 25.82 0.57 -7.39
N SER A 38 26.00 1.64 -6.63
CA SER A 38 26.98 2.66 -6.98
C SER A 38 27.62 3.23 -5.72
N GLY A 39 28.92 3.52 -5.86
CA GLY A 39 29.87 4.13 -4.92
C GLY A 39 29.72 3.91 -3.41
N ARG A 40 30.56 4.62 -2.65
CA ARG A 40 30.48 4.74 -1.19
C ARG A 40 30.59 6.22 -0.82
N GLY A 41 30.13 6.59 0.37
CA GLY A 41 30.21 7.97 0.86
C GLY A 41 29.39 8.93 -0.02
N ARG A 42 30.00 10.04 -0.43
CA ARG A 42 29.36 11.07 -1.29
C ARG A 42 28.95 10.56 -2.68
N SER A 43 29.45 9.41 -3.11
CA SER A 43 29.11 8.76 -4.37
C SER A 43 28.18 7.55 -4.20
N ALA A 44 27.57 7.37 -3.02
CA ALA A 44 26.64 6.27 -2.79
C ALA A 44 25.43 6.35 -3.74
N ALA A 45 24.95 5.20 -4.20
CA ALA A 45 23.77 5.12 -5.05
C ALA A 45 22.58 5.79 -4.41
N GLU A 46 21.98 6.67 -5.21
CA GLU A 46 20.68 7.23 -4.96
C GLU A 46 19.64 6.16 -5.28
N MET A 47 18.80 5.86 -4.29
CA MET A 47 17.74 4.87 -4.45
C MET A 47 16.56 5.51 -5.15
N ASN A 48 16.09 4.83 -6.20
CA ASN A 48 14.91 5.23 -6.94
C ASN A 48 13.66 4.43 -6.47
N ILE A 49 12.52 4.68 -7.11
CA ILE A 49 11.25 3.98 -6.79
C ILE A 49 11.35 2.48 -7.08
N GLU A 50 12.09 2.08 -8.11
CA GLU A 50 12.30 0.67 -8.46
C GLU A 50 13.13 -0.04 -7.38
N ASP A 51 14.19 0.59 -6.85
CA ASP A 51 14.96 0.05 -5.73
C ASP A 51 14.10 -0.15 -4.47
N ALA A 52 13.22 0.82 -4.16
CA ALA A 52 12.29 0.72 -3.04
C ALA A 52 11.27 -0.42 -3.25
N ALA A 53 10.70 -0.54 -4.45
CA ALA A 53 9.81 -1.64 -4.80
C ALA A 53 10.52 -2.99 -4.68
N ASN A 54 11.75 -3.10 -5.18
CA ASN A 54 12.54 -4.32 -5.13
C ASN A 54 12.89 -4.71 -3.69
N LEU A 55 13.23 -3.76 -2.83
CA LEU A 55 13.49 -4.07 -1.42
C LEU A 55 12.23 -4.54 -0.70
N LEU A 56 11.07 -3.93 -0.94
CA LEU A 56 9.78 -4.39 -0.40
C LEU A 56 9.41 -5.79 -0.91
N MET A 57 9.63 -6.06 -2.21
CA MET A 57 9.43 -7.40 -2.78
C MET A 57 10.38 -8.44 -2.20
N ALA A 58 11.64 -8.10 -1.92
CA ALA A 58 12.59 -9.00 -1.28
C ALA A 58 12.11 -9.39 0.13
N ILE A 59 11.65 -8.42 0.91
CA ILE A 59 11.14 -8.64 2.28
C ILE A 59 9.83 -9.44 2.26
N GLY A 60 8.94 -9.14 1.30
CA GLY A 60 7.66 -9.81 1.17
C GLY A 60 7.76 -11.21 0.62
N GLY A 61 8.64 -11.39 -0.36
CA GLY A 61 8.72 -12.59 -1.18
C GLY A 61 9.47 -13.76 -0.57
N THR A 62 10.34 -13.53 0.43
CA THR A 62 11.05 -14.62 1.11
C THR A 62 11.27 -14.32 2.59
N GLY A 63 11.42 -15.38 3.39
CA GLY A 63 11.83 -15.30 4.80
C GLY A 63 13.35 -15.37 4.98
N VAL A 64 14.08 -15.65 3.90
CA VAL A 64 15.53 -15.90 3.91
C VAL A 64 16.22 -14.77 3.14
N THR A 65 17.00 -13.95 3.83
CA THR A 65 17.67 -12.78 3.25
C THR A 65 18.55 -13.10 2.05
N ARG A 66 19.18 -14.28 2.01
CA ARG A 66 20.03 -14.74 0.89
C ARG A 66 19.26 -14.96 -0.42
N GLU A 67 17.96 -15.19 -0.33
CA GLU A 67 17.08 -15.42 -1.48
C GLU A 67 16.46 -14.12 -2.03
N ALA A 68 16.85 -12.96 -1.48
CA ALA A 68 16.27 -11.66 -1.83
C ALA A 68 16.23 -11.40 -3.35
N GLY A 69 17.32 -11.68 -4.06
CA GLY A 69 17.39 -11.50 -5.52
C GLY A 69 16.37 -12.37 -6.26
N LEU A 70 16.37 -13.67 -5.97
CA LEU A 70 15.46 -14.64 -6.58
C LEU A 70 13.98 -14.29 -6.28
N ALA A 71 13.69 -13.84 -5.05
CA ALA A 71 12.36 -13.41 -4.67
C ALA A 71 11.92 -12.20 -5.52
N VAL A 72 12.77 -11.18 -5.65
CA VAL A 72 12.48 -9.99 -6.47
C VAL A 72 12.20 -10.38 -7.92
N GLU A 73 13.05 -11.20 -8.53
CA GLU A 73 12.87 -11.67 -9.90
C GLU A 73 11.55 -12.43 -10.06
N THR A 74 11.24 -13.32 -9.11
CA THR A 74 10.01 -14.12 -9.14
C THR A 74 8.78 -13.23 -9.11
N PHE A 75 8.71 -12.30 -8.15
CA PHE A 75 7.54 -11.44 -7.97
C PHE A 75 7.43 -10.39 -9.08
N ARG A 76 8.53 -9.75 -9.48
CA ARG A 76 8.56 -8.78 -10.59
C ARG A 76 8.08 -9.40 -11.90
N ASN A 77 8.29 -10.71 -12.11
CA ASN A 77 7.85 -11.41 -13.31
C ASN A 77 6.42 -11.98 -13.25
N LEU A 78 5.67 -11.77 -12.17
CA LEU A 78 4.25 -12.18 -12.14
C LEU A 78 3.45 -11.39 -13.17
N LYS A 79 3.02 -12.06 -14.23
CA LYS A 79 2.26 -11.47 -15.33
C LYS A 79 0.75 -11.66 -15.13
N SER A 80 -0.03 -10.85 -15.85
CA SER A 80 -1.50 -10.95 -15.93
C SER A 80 -2.19 -10.76 -14.59
N GLY A 81 -2.33 -9.51 -14.18
CA GLY A 81 -3.12 -9.17 -13.00
C GLY A 81 -4.62 -9.26 -13.26
N ARG A 82 -5.43 -9.28 -12.19
CA ARG A 82 -6.89 -9.15 -12.24
C ARG A 82 -7.36 -8.20 -11.16
N PHE A 83 -8.25 -7.28 -11.48
CA PHE A 83 -8.91 -6.37 -10.55
C PHE A 83 -10.35 -6.81 -10.31
N TYR A 84 -10.72 -7.02 -9.05
CA TYR A 84 -12.07 -7.33 -8.59
C TYR A 84 -12.62 -6.12 -7.84
N ASP A 85 -13.83 -5.68 -8.18
CA ASP A 85 -14.56 -4.60 -7.48
C ASP A 85 -15.68 -5.19 -6.61
N PHE A 86 -15.84 -4.62 -5.41
CA PHE A 86 -16.87 -4.99 -4.43
C PHE A 86 -17.78 -3.82 -4.00
N LEU A 87 -17.46 -2.58 -4.39
CA LEU A 87 -18.25 -1.38 -4.05
C LEU A 87 -19.29 -1.03 -5.11
N GLY A 88 -19.13 -1.49 -6.35
CA GLY A 88 -20.09 -1.27 -7.44
C GLY A 88 -19.61 -0.24 -8.46
N ALA A 89 -20.52 0.13 -9.38
CA ALA A 89 -20.17 0.79 -10.64
C ALA A 89 -19.37 2.10 -10.50
N GLU A 90 -19.59 2.88 -9.43
CA GLU A 90 -18.87 4.14 -9.20
C GLU A 90 -17.40 3.91 -8.87
N PHE A 91 -17.09 3.04 -7.90
CA PHE A 91 -15.71 2.69 -7.58
C PHE A 91 -15.04 1.95 -8.73
N LEU A 92 -15.77 1.08 -9.44
CA LEU A 92 -15.27 0.46 -10.67
C LEU A 92 -14.87 1.51 -11.69
N THR A 93 -15.68 2.55 -11.93
CA THR A 93 -15.38 3.60 -12.91
C THR A 93 -14.16 4.44 -12.49
N ALA A 94 -14.09 4.82 -11.22
CA ALA A 94 -12.94 5.55 -10.67
C ALA A 94 -11.66 4.70 -10.72
N GLY A 95 -11.76 3.44 -10.30
CA GLY A 95 -10.68 2.45 -10.34
C GLY A 95 -10.21 2.17 -11.77
N ILE A 96 -11.13 2.01 -12.72
CA ILE A 96 -10.82 1.88 -14.14
C ILE A 96 -10.07 3.11 -14.64
N SER A 97 -10.52 4.32 -14.31
CA SER A 97 -9.85 5.55 -14.76
C SER A 97 -8.44 5.66 -14.19
N PHE A 98 -8.27 5.30 -12.92
CA PHE A 98 -6.97 5.20 -12.26
C PHE A 98 -6.05 4.17 -12.95
N LEU A 99 -6.58 2.98 -13.23
CA LEU A 99 -5.88 1.89 -13.88
C LEU A 99 -5.59 2.14 -15.37
N ALA A 100 -6.44 2.90 -16.07
CA ALA A 100 -6.31 3.23 -17.49
C ALA A 100 -5.04 4.03 -17.77
N SER A 101 -4.55 4.81 -16.78
CA SER A 101 -3.24 5.46 -16.84
C SER A 101 -2.07 4.49 -17.07
N TYR A 102 -2.29 3.19 -16.84
CA TYR A 102 -1.34 2.09 -17.02
C TYR A 102 -1.69 1.16 -18.20
N GLY A 103 -2.53 1.62 -19.12
CA GLY A 103 -2.91 0.85 -20.29
C GLY A 103 -3.88 -0.30 -19.99
N ILE A 104 -4.49 -0.30 -18.80
CA ILE A 104 -5.54 -1.23 -18.43
C ILE A 104 -6.82 -0.73 -19.11
N ARG A 105 -7.15 -1.33 -20.25
CA ARG A 105 -8.41 -1.12 -20.95
C ARG A 105 -9.37 -2.21 -20.51
N PRO A 106 -10.38 -1.92 -19.69
CA PRO A 106 -11.34 -2.93 -19.30
C PRO A 106 -12.14 -3.33 -20.53
N ASP A 107 -12.10 -4.60 -20.89
CA ASP A 107 -13.15 -5.18 -21.72
C ASP A 107 -14.40 -5.24 -20.83
N THR A 108 -15.19 -4.17 -20.90
CA THR A 108 -16.46 -4.01 -20.19
C THR A 108 -17.49 -4.94 -20.82
N LEU A 109 -17.49 -6.21 -20.41
CA LEU A 109 -18.69 -7.02 -20.48
C LEU A 109 -19.29 -7.10 -19.06
N PRO A 110 -20.53 -6.63 -18.85
CA PRO A 110 -21.22 -6.79 -17.59
C PRO A 110 -21.34 -8.29 -17.27
N GLY A 111 -20.68 -8.75 -16.20
CA GLY A 111 -20.82 -10.13 -15.69
C GLY A 111 -19.52 -10.92 -15.53
N THR A 112 -18.39 -10.48 -16.11
CA THR A 112 -17.10 -11.13 -15.87
C THR A 112 -16.52 -10.72 -14.52
N ARG A 113 -16.27 -11.71 -13.65
CA ARG A 113 -15.59 -11.53 -12.36
C ARG A 113 -14.15 -11.04 -12.59
N GLY A 114 -14.00 -9.72 -12.65
CA GLY A 114 -12.75 -8.99 -12.61
C GLY A 114 -12.20 -8.56 -13.98
N VAL A 115 -11.56 -7.39 -13.97
CA VAL A 115 -10.91 -6.75 -15.11
C VAL A 115 -9.47 -7.24 -15.20
N ARG A 116 -9.03 -7.68 -16.39
CA ARG A 116 -7.63 -8.08 -16.59
C ARG A 116 -6.73 -6.85 -16.56
N ILE A 117 -5.64 -6.93 -15.80
CA ILE A 117 -4.56 -5.94 -15.77
C ILE A 117 -3.42 -6.46 -16.66
N PRO A 118 -3.25 -5.93 -17.88
CA PRO A 118 -2.04 -6.18 -18.66
C PRO A 118 -0.82 -5.62 -17.93
N GLY A 119 0.25 -6.39 -17.87
CA GLY A 119 1.51 -5.98 -17.25
C GLY A 119 2.01 -6.96 -16.20
N ASP A 120 3.11 -6.57 -15.57
CA ASP A 120 3.72 -7.31 -14.48
C ASP A 120 3.57 -6.60 -13.14
N PHE A 121 3.60 -7.41 -12.09
CA PHE A 121 3.44 -6.93 -10.73
C PHE A 121 4.50 -5.88 -10.36
N GLY A 122 5.75 -6.00 -10.83
CA GLY A 122 6.80 -5.05 -10.49
C GLY A 122 6.45 -3.62 -10.94
N LYS A 123 6.03 -3.47 -12.20
CA LYS A 123 5.59 -2.16 -12.73
C LYS A 123 4.31 -1.66 -12.07
N PHE A 124 3.38 -2.56 -11.75
CA PHE A 124 2.18 -2.20 -10.99
C PHE A 124 2.51 -1.75 -9.55
N PHE A 125 3.51 -2.34 -8.92
CA PHE A 125 3.88 -1.98 -7.56
C PHE A 125 4.65 -0.64 -7.52
N GLU A 126 5.55 -0.40 -8.48
CA GLU A 126 6.17 0.92 -8.71
C GLU A 126 5.10 2.01 -8.92
N PHE A 127 4.05 1.70 -9.67
CA PHE A 127 2.90 2.59 -9.87
C PHE A 127 2.19 2.94 -8.59
N LEU A 128 1.88 1.95 -7.74
CA LEU A 128 1.21 2.21 -6.46
C LEU A 128 2.04 3.11 -5.56
N ILE A 129 3.35 2.88 -5.50
CA ILE A 129 4.30 3.73 -4.76
C ILE A 129 4.26 5.15 -5.32
N ARG A 130 4.37 5.32 -6.65
CA ARG A 130 4.34 6.64 -7.30
C ARG A 130 3.00 7.36 -7.10
N SER A 131 1.90 6.63 -7.21
CA SER A 131 0.53 7.15 -7.04
C SER A 131 0.29 7.63 -5.61
N THR A 132 0.94 6.99 -4.64
CA THR A 132 0.93 7.43 -3.25
C THR A 132 1.71 8.73 -3.10
N LEU A 133 2.95 8.78 -3.60
CA LEU A 133 3.81 9.97 -3.50
C LEU A 133 3.21 11.21 -4.18
N THR A 134 2.41 11.02 -5.23
CA THR A 134 1.74 12.10 -5.98
C THR A 134 0.33 12.40 -5.47
N GLY A 135 -0.18 11.66 -4.48
CA GLY A 135 -1.55 11.80 -3.98
C GLY A 135 -2.63 11.31 -4.94
N GLN A 136 -2.29 10.76 -6.12
CA GLN A 136 -3.26 10.20 -7.06
C GLN A 136 -4.05 9.04 -6.46
N LEU A 137 -3.40 8.21 -5.65
CA LEU A 137 -4.06 7.11 -4.96
C LEU A 137 -5.08 7.66 -3.95
N ALA A 138 -4.71 8.67 -3.16
CA ALA A 138 -5.65 9.33 -2.26
C ALA A 138 -6.82 9.99 -3.01
N ASN A 139 -6.58 10.58 -4.18
CA ASN A 139 -7.63 11.14 -5.02
C ASN A 139 -8.60 10.08 -5.56
N LEU A 140 -8.14 8.88 -5.92
CA LEU A 140 -9.03 7.77 -6.30
C LEU A 140 -10.06 7.52 -5.18
N PHE A 141 -9.57 7.47 -3.95
CA PHE A 141 -10.38 7.19 -2.78
C PHE A 141 -11.33 8.32 -2.36
N ARG A 142 -11.02 9.58 -2.71
CA ARG A 142 -11.94 10.71 -2.48
C ARG A 142 -13.27 10.60 -3.21
N HIS A 143 -13.33 9.75 -4.24
CA HIS A 143 -14.58 9.47 -4.97
C HIS A 143 -15.44 8.42 -4.27
N ILE A 144 -15.04 7.95 -3.09
CA ILE A 144 -15.74 6.90 -2.37
C ILE A 144 -16.47 7.54 -1.20
N PRO A 145 -17.80 7.40 -1.13
CA PRO A 145 -18.54 7.90 0.02
C PRO A 145 -18.07 7.17 1.29
N ALA A 146 -17.74 7.94 2.32
CA ALA A 146 -17.42 7.50 3.67
C ALA A 146 -18.19 8.41 4.65
N ALA A 147 -18.66 7.90 5.80
CA ALA A 147 -19.69 8.56 6.61
C ALA A 147 -19.84 8.02 8.04
N GLU A 148 -19.09 8.46 9.05
CA GLU A 148 -19.17 7.89 10.42
C GLU A 148 -20.60 7.79 10.98
N ILE A 149 -20.98 6.59 11.45
CA ILE A 149 -22.23 6.41 12.20
C ILE A 149 -22.02 7.03 13.59
N PRO A 150 -22.78 8.06 13.99
CA PRO A 150 -22.67 8.61 15.33
C PRO A 150 -22.87 7.51 16.39
N ASN A 151 -22.04 7.50 17.44
CA ASN A 151 -22.04 6.43 18.44
C ASN A 151 -23.40 6.25 19.13
N ASP A 152 -24.10 7.35 19.36
CA ASP A 152 -25.47 7.39 19.90
C ASP A 152 -26.48 6.77 18.95
N LEU A 153 -26.39 7.09 17.66
CA LEU A 153 -27.24 6.51 16.61
C LEU A 153 -26.99 5.00 16.48
N TRP A 154 -25.73 4.57 16.49
CA TRP A 154 -25.36 3.16 16.45
C TRP A 154 -25.85 2.40 17.68
N ALA A 155 -25.70 2.98 18.88
CA ALA A 155 -26.22 2.40 20.11
C ALA A 155 -27.74 2.23 20.06
N GLN A 156 -28.47 3.21 19.53
CA GLN A 156 -29.91 3.10 19.30
C GLN A 156 -30.23 1.91 18.38
N TRP A 157 -29.56 1.83 17.23
CA TRP A 157 -29.80 0.75 16.27
C TRP A 157 -29.51 -0.63 16.86
N ILE A 158 -28.43 -0.79 17.63
CA ILE A 158 -28.04 -2.04 18.31
C ILE A 158 -28.99 -2.44 19.45
N ASN A 159 -29.69 -1.50 20.09
CA ASN A 159 -30.63 -1.81 21.15
C ASN A 159 -32.02 -2.21 20.60
N GLU A 160 -32.39 -1.74 19.41
CA GLU A 160 -33.67 -2.07 18.77
C GLU A 160 -33.62 -3.41 18.00
N LYS A 161 -34.14 -4.49 18.61
CA LYS A 161 -34.01 -5.89 18.12
C LYS A 161 -34.27 -6.12 16.62
N ASN A 162 -35.14 -5.32 16.00
CA ASN A 162 -35.53 -5.45 14.60
C ASN A 162 -35.22 -4.20 13.75
N ASN A 163 -34.21 -3.42 14.13
CA ASN A 163 -33.86 -2.22 13.37
C ASN A 163 -33.32 -2.60 11.97
N PRO A 164 -33.97 -2.15 10.88
CA PRO A 164 -33.61 -2.53 9.52
C PRO A 164 -32.26 -1.97 9.06
N HIS A 165 -31.74 -0.93 9.72
CA HIS A 165 -30.51 -0.24 9.32
C HIS A 165 -29.24 -1.03 9.67
N ARG A 166 -29.29 -2.00 10.59
CA ARG A 166 -28.15 -2.84 10.98
C ARG A 166 -27.54 -3.67 9.84
N HIS A 167 -28.34 -3.92 8.81
CA HIS A 167 -27.97 -4.75 7.67
C HIS A 167 -27.87 -3.97 6.36
N LYS A 168 -28.16 -2.66 6.39
CA LYS A 168 -28.02 -1.81 5.22
C LYS A 168 -26.56 -1.50 4.99
N ARG A 169 -26.21 -1.31 3.71
CA ARG A 169 -24.89 -0.84 3.36
C ARG A 169 -24.79 0.64 3.69
N MET A 170 -23.57 1.13 3.90
CA MET A 170 -23.35 2.52 4.21
C MET A 170 -23.88 3.46 3.11
N GLU A 171 -23.73 3.05 1.86
CA GLU A 171 -24.19 3.83 0.71
C GLU A 171 -25.72 4.01 0.74
N ASP A 172 -26.45 3.00 1.21
CA ASP A 172 -27.91 3.08 1.38
C ASP A 172 -28.28 4.03 2.53
N LEU A 173 -27.52 4.00 3.63
CA LEU A 173 -27.74 4.87 4.79
C LEU A 173 -27.48 6.36 4.45
N ILE A 174 -26.44 6.64 3.66
CA ILE A 174 -26.14 7.98 3.14
C ILE A 174 -27.25 8.43 2.19
N LYS A 175 -27.66 7.56 1.26
CA LYS A 175 -28.71 7.87 0.27
C LYS A 175 -30.07 8.15 0.93
N GLU A 176 -30.37 7.47 2.03
CA GLU A 176 -31.57 7.70 2.85
C GLU A 176 -31.45 8.95 3.74
N GLY A 177 -30.29 9.62 3.78
CA GLY A 177 -30.06 10.82 4.59
C GLY A 177 -29.94 10.53 6.09
N LEU A 178 -29.71 9.28 6.47
CA LEU A 178 -29.60 8.85 7.87
C LEU A 178 -28.23 9.16 8.47
N ILE A 179 -27.21 9.26 7.62
CA ILE A 179 -25.85 9.60 8.02
C ILE A 179 -25.28 10.60 7.02
N ALA A 180 -24.53 11.58 7.53
CA ALA A 180 -23.82 12.55 6.73
C ALA A 180 -22.49 11.98 6.23
N PRO A 181 -22.19 12.04 4.92
CA PRO A 181 -20.87 11.67 4.43
C PRO A 181 -19.81 12.64 4.93
N HIS A 182 -18.63 12.10 5.26
CA HIS A 182 -17.42 12.87 5.41
C HIS A 182 -17.13 13.64 4.12
N GLN A 183 -16.63 14.85 4.28
CA GLN A 183 -16.13 15.60 3.15
C GLN A 183 -14.88 14.89 2.60
N PRO A 184 -14.75 14.71 1.28
CA PRO A 184 -13.59 14.03 0.69
C PRO A 184 -12.24 14.61 1.14
N GLU A 185 -12.18 15.91 1.44
CA GLU A 185 -10.97 16.57 1.93
C GLU A 185 -10.55 16.12 3.33
N THR A 186 -11.49 15.62 4.13
CA THR A 186 -11.26 15.18 5.53
C THR A 186 -10.76 13.74 5.62
N LEU A 187 -10.82 12.98 4.52
CA LEU A 187 -10.37 11.59 4.49
C LEU A 187 -8.86 11.50 4.64
N LYS A 188 -8.43 10.94 5.77
CA LYS A 188 -7.03 10.60 6.04
C LYS A 188 -6.76 9.16 5.62
N PHE A 189 -5.90 9.00 4.63
CA PHE A 189 -5.34 7.72 4.23
C PHE A 189 -4.49 7.16 5.40
N GLY A 190 -4.52 5.86 5.65
CA GLY A 190 -3.87 5.18 6.78
C GLY A 190 -4.77 5.08 8.02
N GLU A 191 -5.77 5.95 8.13
CA GLU A 191 -6.80 5.90 9.17
C GLU A 191 -8.13 5.39 8.62
N HIS A 192 -8.60 6.00 7.53
CA HIS A 192 -9.91 5.65 6.95
C HIS A 192 -9.78 4.62 5.83
N ILE A 193 -8.61 4.58 5.20
CA ILE A 193 -8.38 3.88 3.94
C ILE A 193 -6.99 3.29 3.95
N ASN A 194 -6.89 2.00 3.65
CA ASN A 194 -5.65 1.27 3.61
C ASN A 194 -5.51 0.55 2.27
N VAL A 195 -4.26 0.33 1.87
CA VAL A 195 -3.95 -0.61 0.80
C VAL A 195 -3.04 -1.65 1.42
N GLU A 196 -3.33 -2.92 1.22
CA GLU A 196 -2.50 -4.01 1.72
C GLU A 196 -1.88 -4.76 0.55
N VAL A 197 -0.64 -5.25 0.67
CA VAL A 197 0.06 -5.96 -0.41
C VAL A 197 0.56 -7.30 0.09
N ARG A 198 -0.27 -8.32 -0.03
CA ARG A 198 -0.04 -9.65 0.53
C ARG A 198 0.74 -10.51 -0.45
N PHE A 199 1.93 -10.95 -0.05
CA PHE A 199 2.75 -11.89 -0.80
C PHE A 199 2.44 -13.33 -0.39
N ASN A 200 2.20 -14.21 -1.35
CA ASN A 200 2.14 -15.65 -1.14
C ASN A 200 3.41 -16.28 -1.71
N ARG A 201 4.19 -16.87 -0.82
CA ARG A 201 5.52 -17.43 -1.12
C ARG A 201 5.47 -18.89 -1.59
N LEU A 202 4.43 -19.63 -1.18
CA LEU A 202 4.26 -21.04 -1.55
C LEU A 202 3.85 -21.18 -3.01
N VAL A 203 2.92 -20.32 -3.42
CA VAL A 203 2.49 -20.17 -4.81
C VAL A 203 2.71 -18.71 -5.14
N PRO A 204 3.82 -18.35 -5.82
CA PRO A 204 4.15 -16.97 -6.13
C PRO A 204 2.96 -16.21 -6.69
N SER A 205 2.37 -15.40 -5.82
CA SER A 205 1.20 -14.59 -6.12
C SER A 205 1.14 -13.42 -5.15
N VAL A 206 0.55 -12.32 -5.61
CA VAL A 206 0.37 -11.12 -4.81
C VAL A 206 -1.10 -10.74 -4.85
N GLU A 207 -1.62 -10.36 -3.69
CA GLU A 207 -2.95 -9.82 -3.54
C GLU A 207 -2.86 -8.42 -2.95
N ILE A 208 -3.48 -7.47 -3.62
CA ILE A 208 -3.47 -6.06 -3.25
C ILE A 208 -4.89 -5.69 -2.91
N GLU A 209 -5.18 -5.46 -1.63
CA GLU A 209 -6.52 -5.13 -1.16
C GLU A 209 -6.62 -3.63 -0.93
N PHE A 210 -7.65 -2.99 -1.47
CA PHE A 210 -8.01 -1.62 -1.11
C PHE A 210 -9.08 -1.73 -0.02
N LEU A 211 -8.72 -1.34 1.20
CA LEU A 211 -9.52 -1.44 2.40
C LEU A 211 -10.05 -0.08 2.84
N ARG A 212 -11.22 -0.11 3.46
CA ARG A 212 -11.87 1.00 4.16
C ARG A 212 -12.14 0.53 5.59
N ASP A 213 -11.68 1.27 6.61
CA ASP A 213 -11.59 0.74 7.99
C ASP A 213 -12.52 1.41 9.02
N TRP A 214 -13.34 2.38 8.62
CA TRP A 214 -14.06 3.24 9.57
C TRP A 214 -15.41 2.67 10.05
N ASP A 215 -16.04 1.75 9.30
CA ASP A 215 -17.24 0.98 9.69
C ASP A 215 -16.96 -0.52 9.92
N GLY A 216 -15.67 -0.86 10.07
CA GLY A 216 -15.12 -2.21 10.00
C GLY A 216 -14.34 -2.42 8.70
N PRO A 217 -13.38 -3.36 8.65
CA PRO A 217 -12.53 -3.57 7.48
C PRO A 217 -13.36 -4.07 6.29
N GLN A 218 -13.71 -3.16 5.38
CA GLN A 218 -14.40 -3.47 4.14
C GLN A 218 -13.41 -3.49 2.98
N VAL A 219 -13.32 -4.63 2.31
CA VAL A 219 -12.55 -4.77 1.07
C VAL A 219 -13.36 -4.14 -0.06
N MET A 220 -12.85 -3.06 -0.61
CA MET A 220 -13.48 -2.33 -1.70
C MET A 220 -13.11 -2.91 -3.06
N GLY A 221 -11.86 -3.34 -3.20
CA GLY A 221 -11.32 -3.90 -4.42
C GLY A 221 -10.11 -4.75 -4.13
N VAL A 222 -9.85 -5.70 -5.02
CA VAL A 222 -8.70 -6.59 -4.92
C VAL A 222 -8.00 -6.67 -6.27
N VAL A 223 -6.69 -6.40 -6.30
CA VAL A 223 -5.85 -6.72 -7.45
C VAL A 223 -5.02 -7.95 -7.15
N THR A 224 -5.09 -8.98 -7.99
CA THR A 224 -4.26 -10.19 -7.84
C THR A 224 -3.29 -10.33 -8.99
N PHE A 225 -2.05 -10.73 -8.71
CA PHE A 225 -1.06 -11.19 -9.69
C PHE A 225 -0.63 -12.63 -9.36
N GLY A 226 -0.46 -13.48 -10.37
CA GLY A 226 -0.11 -14.89 -10.18
C GLY A 226 -1.13 -15.85 -10.83
N PRO A 227 -1.01 -17.17 -10.60
CA PRO A 227 -1.91 -18.14 -11.19
C PRO A 227 -3.37 -17.87 -10.78
N ASP A 228 -4.29 -18.06 -11.74
CA ASP A 228 -5.72 -17.81 -11.54
C ASP A 228 -6.23 -18.52 -10.28
N ARG A 229 -6.98 -17.79 -9.44
CA ARG A 229 -7.58 -18.28 -8.19
C ARG A 229 -8.48 -19.50 -8.44
N GLY A 230 -7.89 -20.69 -8.39
CA GLY A 230 -8.58 -21.99 -8.31
C GLY A 230 -8.18 -22.82 -7.08
N GLY A 231 -7.01 -22.56 -6.50
CA GLY A 231 -6.55 -23.22 -5.28
C GLY A 231 -6.76 -22.34 -4.06
N LYS A 232 -7.66 -22.71 -3.15
CA LYS A 232 -7.64 -22.19 -1.78
C LYS A 232 -6.29 -22.59 -1.16
N ALA A 233 -5.30 -21.70 -1.19
CA ALA A 233 -4.04 -21.91 -0.48
C ALA A 233 -4.29 -21.81 1.04
N LYS A 234 -4.81 -22.88 1.65
CA LYS A 234 -4.89 -23.06 3.10
C LYS A 234 -3.54 -23.57 3.65
N GLY A 235 -2.46 -22.85 3.36
CA GLY A 235 -1.12 -23.17 3.87
C GLY A 235 -0.79 -22.36 5.13
N ALA A 236 -0.30 -23.02 6.17
CA ALA A 236 -0.04 -22.48 7.50
C ALA A 236 1.26 -21.63 7.63
N HIS A 237 1.67 -20.96 6.56
CA HIS A 237 2.86 -20.09 6.56
C HIS A 237 2.54 -18.78 5.84
N ARG A 238 1.69 -17.96 6.46
CA ARG A 238 1.24 -16.69 5.88
C ARG A 238 2.04 -15.57 6.53
N LEU A 239 3.17 -15.24 5.91
CA LEU A 239 3.82 -13.96 6.16
C LEU A 239 3.20 -12.94 5.20
N GLN A 240 2.31 -12.12 5.73
CA GLN A 240 1.61 -11.04 5.05
C GLN A 240 2.34 -9.73 5.33
N LEU A 241 2.63 -8.96 4.29
CA LEU A 241 3.02 -7.55 4.43
C LEU A 241 1.77 -6.71 4.18
N THR A 242 1.32 -5.96 5.18
CA THR A 242 0.26 -4.97 5.00
C THR A 242 0.91 -3.62 4.81
N ALA A 243 1.18 -3.23 3.57
CA ALA A 243 1.78 -1.93 3.26
C ALA A 243 0.72 -0.81 3.16
N GLY A 244 0.21 -0.31 4.29
CA GLY A 244 -0.62 0.89 4.34
C GLY A 244 0.12 2.10 3.78
N PHE A 245 -0.42 2.68 2.70
CA PHE A 245 0.05 3.94 2.14
C PHE A 245 -0.62 5.10 2.94
N THR A 246 -0.25 6.36 2.75
CA THR A 246 -0.92 7.59 3.24
C THR A 246 -0.80 8.68 2.17
N GLN A 247 -1.51 9.80 2.31
CA GLN A 247 -1.44 10.95 1.39
C GLN A 247 -0.01 11.47 1.13
N HIS A 248 0.94 11.23 2.04
CA HIS A 248 2.31 11.74 1.96
C HIS A 248 3.41 10.71 2.30
N THR A 249 3.06 9.43 2.51
CA THR A 249 4.00 8.41 3.05
C THR A 249 3.60 6.96 2.75
N LEU A 250 4.54 6.02 2.69
CA LEU A 250 4.28 4.61 3.06
C LEU A 250 4.17 4.54 4.60
N ALA A 251 2.98 4.38 5.15
CA ALA A 251 2.69 4.73 6.54
C ALA A 251 2.61 3.58 7.53
N ALA A 252 2.38 2.35 7.07
CA ALA A 252 2.47 1.14 7.87
C ALA A 252 2.85 -0.03 6.97
N VAL A 253 3.77 -0.90 7.37
CA VAL A 253 4.04 -2.17 6.67
C VAL A 253 3.94 -3.26 7.71
N ALA A 254 2.73 -3.68 8.10
CA ALA A 254 2.64 -4.69 9.13
C ALA A 254 3.12 -6.05 8.58
N LEU A 255 4.13 -6.62 9.22
CA LEU A 255 4.44 -8.03 9.08
C LEU A 255 3.45 -8.84 9.92
N VAL A 256 2.48 -9.45 9.25
CA VAL A 256 1.54 -10.38 9.86
C VAL A 256 2.09 -11.78 9.63
N VAL A 257 2.48 -12.48 10.69
CA VAL A 257 2.94 -13.87 10.63
C VAL A 257 1.84 -14.73 11.26
N ASP A 258 1.30 -15.68 10.50
CA ASP A 258 0.24 -16.61 10.95
C ASP A 258 -1.02 -15.90 11.48
N ASN A 259 -1.48 -14.88 10.74
CA ASN A 259 -2.61 -14.01 11.12
C ASN A 259 -2.46 -13.28 12.46
N LYS A 260 -1.25 -13.26 13.03
CA LYS A 260 -0.91 -12.41 14.17
C LYS A 260 -0.06 -11.27 13.65
N ALA A 261 -0.59 -10.05 13.72
CA ALA A 261 0.25 -8.87 13.56
C ALA A 261 1.34 -8.94 14.63
N SER A 262 2.61 -8.94 14.23
CA SER A 262 3.68 -8.79 15.21
C SER A 262 3.49 -7.43 15.88
N PRO A 263 3.36 -7.33 17.22
CA PRO A 263 3.12 -6.05 17.89
C PRO A 263 4.21 -5.00 17.61
N SER A 264 5.42 -5.46 17.31
CA SER A 264 6.55 -4.63 16.88
C SER A 264 6.45 -4.11 15.45
N ALA A 265 5.56 -4.64 14.61
CA ALA A 265 5.44 -4.40 13.17
C ALA A 265 4.36 -3.38 12.76
N VAL A 266 3.53 -2.93 13.69
CA VAL A 266 2.53 -1.88 13.44
C VAL A 266 3.10 -0.56 13.94
N ALA A 267 3.81 0.14 13.07
CA ALA A 267 4.26 1.51 13.33
C ALA A 267 3.49 2.47 12.44
N THR A 268 2.66 3.32 13.02
CA THR A 268 2.12 4.52 12.36
C THR A 268 3.18 5.62 12.43
N LEU A 269 3.76 5.98 11.28
CA LEU A 269 4.64 7.15 11.23
C LEU A 269 3.82 8.43 11.37
N LYS A 270 4.20 9.28 12.33
CA LYS A 270 3.86 10.71 12.31
C LYS A 270 4.35 11.34 11.00
N PRO A 271 3.73 12.44 10.51
CA PRO A 271 3.81 12.90 9.13
C PRO A 271 5.25 12.93 8.62
N VAL A 272 5.50 12.27 7.49
CA VAL A 272 6.83 12.22 6.88
C VAL A 272 7.35 13.58 6.40
N GLU A 273 6.48 14.60 6.40
CA GLU A 273 6.86 16.01 6.39
C GLU A 273 7.91 16.34 7.47
N ALA A 274 7.87 15.76 8.67
CA ALA A 274 8.87 16.04 9.71
C ALA A 274 10.26 15.43 9.42
N LEU A 275 10.30 14.31 8.69
CA LEU A 275 11.54 13.62 8.30
C LEU A 275 12.16 14.27 7.05
N PHE A 276 11.34 14.66 6.07
CA PHE A 276 11.81 15.37 4.88
C PHE A 276 12.10 16.85 5.16
N ALA A 277 11.31 17.55 5.99
CA ALA A 277 11.60 18.94 6.37
C ALA A 277 12.97 19.06 7.03
N ARG A 278 13.39 18.09 7.86
CA ARG A 278 14.75 18.05 8.43
C ARG A 278 15.85 17.78 7.39
N GLN A 279 15.58 16.93 6.39
CA GLN A 279 16.53 16.65 5.30
C GLN A 279 16.66 17.81 4.31
N PHE A 280 15.60 18.60 4.09
CA PHE A 280 15.59 19.72 3.16
C PHE A 280 15.85 21.09 3.82
N SER A 281 15.68 21.24 5.13
CA SER A 281 16.11 22.44 5.86
C SER A 281 17.62 22.53 6.03
N ALA A 282 18.33 21.40 5.96
CA ALA A 282 19.79 21.33 6.02
C ALA A 282 20.48 21.74 4.70
N ALA A 283 19.71 22.08 3.65
CA ALA A 283 20.20 22.52 2.36
C ALA A 283 20.02 24.03 2.11
N LYS A 284 19.78 24.85 3.15
CA LYS A 284 20.01 26.28 3.02
C LYS A 284 21.52 26.53 3.08
N PRO A 285 22.13 27.14 2.05
CA PRO A 285 23.52 27.58 2.16
C PRO A 285 23.62 28.54 3.35
N SER A 286 24.63 28.34 4.19
CA SER A 286 25.04 29.34 5.16
C SER A 286 25.39 30.60 4.37
N ASP A 287 24.65 31.69 4.59
CA ASP A 287 25.04 33.03 4.19
C ASP A 287 26.33 33.41 4.93
N HIS A 288 27.46 32.94 4.40
CA HIS A 288 28.79 33.43 4.70
C HIS A 288 29.21 34.34 3.55
N ASN A 289 28.81 35.61 3.64
CA ASN A 289 29.67 36.80 3.48
C ASN A 289 28.90 38.01 2.95
N ALA A 290 28.83 39.05 3.79
CA ALA A 290 28.98 40.46 3.39
C ALA A 290 29.44 41.26 4.64
N THR A 291 30.76 41.47 4.79
CA THR A 291 31.46 42.79 4.77
C THR A 291 30.96 43.79 5.83
N ASN A 292 31.71 44.22 6.87
CA ASN A 292 33.03 44.87 6.85
C ASN A 292 33.27 45.75 5.62
N VAL A 293 32.63 46.92 5.59
CA VAL A 293 33.20 48.27 5.38
C VAL A 293 32.28 49.27 6.10
#